data_AF-A0A7X8M0F4-F1
#
_entry.id   AF-A0A7X8M0F4-F1
#
_cell.length_a   1.000
_cell.length_b   1.000
_cell.length_c   1.000
_cell.angle_alpha   90.00
_cell.angle_beta   90.00
_cell.angle_gamma   90.00
#
_symmetry.space_group_name_H-M   'P 1'
#
loop_
_entity.id
_entity.type
_entity.pdbx_description
1 polymer ?
#
loop_
_entity_poly.entity_id
_entity_poly.type
_entity_poly.pdbx_seq_one_letter_code
_entity_poly.pdbx_strand_id
1 'polypeptide(L)' 'GPARIQGPEEIVLTGGSAGFWVESNGVFGEISIEISCAGFEEKIRISVE' A
#
# COMPACT_ATOMS: atom_id res chain seq x y z
N GLY A 1 1.97 -5.36 -7.98
CA GLY A 1 1.10 -6.51 -8.29
C GLY A 1 -0.07 -6.04 -9.16
N PRO A 2 -1.17 -6.82 -9.25
CA PRO A 2 -2.38 -6.50 -10.04
C PRO A 2 -3.26 -5.43 -9.36
N ALA A 3 -2.66 -4.30 -9.00
CA ALA A 3 -3.34 -3.21 -8.29
C ALA A 3 -2.64 -1.86 -8.50
N ARG A 4 -3.33 -0.78 -8.15
CA ARG A 4 -2.78 0.58 -8.10
C ARG A 4 -3.08 1.26 -6.77
N ILE A 5 -2.16 2.11 -6.30
CA ILE A 5 -2.40 3.02 -5.19
C ILE A 5 -3.31 4.14 -5.69
N GLN A 6 -4.33 4.49 -4.90
CA GLN A 6 -5.21 5.62 -5.14
C GLN A 6 -4.81 6.76 -4.21
N GLY A 7 -4.39 7.88 -4.81
CA GLY A 7 -3.85 9.02 -4.09
C GLY A 7 -2.32 9.13 -4.20
N PRO A 8 -1.69 9.93 -3.34
CA PRO A 8 -0.25 10.17 -3.40
C PRO A 8 0.55 8.95 -2.89
N GLU A 9 1.75 8.75 -3.44
CA GLU A 9 2.69 7.71 -2.99
C GLU A 9 3.42 8.12 -1.70
N GLU A 10 3.46 9.42 -1.40
CA GLU A 10 3.98 9.97 -0.15
C GLU A 10 2.86 10.61 0.67
N ILE A 11 2.75 10.22 1.94
CA ILE A 11 1.74 10.75 2.86
C ILE A 11 2.42 11.30 4.10
N VAL A 12 2.13 12.56 4.42
CA VAL A 12 2.55 13.17 5.69
C VAL A 12 1.64 12.65 6.80
N LEU A 13 2.23 11.98 7.80
CA LEU A 13 1.47 11.49 8.96
C LEU A 13 0.86 12.65 9.73
N THR A 14 -0.44 12.56 10.03
CA THR A 14 -1.15 13.54 10.85
C THR A 14 -1.70 12.83 12.08
N GLY A 15 -1.14 13.14 13.26
CA GLY A 15 -1.51 12.43 14.50
C GLY A 15 -0.95 11.01 14.62
N GLY A 16 0.08 10.68 13.84
CA GLY A 16 0.79 9.39 13.91
C GLY A 16 0.20 8.27 13.04
N SER A 17 -0.84 8.55 12.25
CA SER A 17 -1.43 7.60 11.32
C SER A 17 -1.70 8.22 9.95
N ALA A 18 -1.85 7.35 8.96
CA ALA A 18 -2.27 7.67 7.60
C ALA A 18 -3.06 6.49 7.03
N GLY A 19 -3.89 6.76 6.03
CA GLY A 19 -4.61 5.75 5.27
C GLY A 19 -4.44 6.00 3.77
N PHE A 20 -4.41 4.92 3.00
CA PHE A 20 -4.37 4.95 1.55
C PHE A 20 -5.27 3.84 1.00
N TRP A 21 -5.73 4.02 -0.23
CA TRP A 21 -6.57 3.04 -0.91
C TRP A 21 -5.74 2.28 -1.94
N VAL A 22 -5.99 0.98 -2.05
CA VAL A 22 -5.42 0.12 -3.10
C VAL A 22 -6.58 -0.43 -3.90
N GLU A 23 -6.58 -0.15 -5.20
CA GLU A 23 -7.59 -0.68 -6.12
C GLU A 23 -7.01 -1.86 -6.89
N SER A 24 -7.64 -3.03 -6.77
CA SER A 24 -7.30 -4.19 -7.60
C SER A 24 -7.84 -4.00 -9.02
N ASN A 25 -7.15 -4.58 -10.01
CA ASN A 25 -7.59 -4.54 -11.41
C ASN A 25 -8.43 -5.76 -11.82
N GLY A 26 -8.87 -6.58 -10.86
CA GLY A 26 -9.64 -7.80 -11.09
C GLY A 26 -8.83 -9.01 -11.58
N VAL A 27 -7.50 -8.90 -11.70
CA VAL A 27 -6.62 -10.03 -12.03
C VAL A 27 -6.17 -10.72 -10.74
N PHE A 28 -6.30 -12.04 -10.69
CA PHE A 28 -5.79 -12.86 -9.58
C PHE A 28 -4.27 -12.72 -9.42
N GLY A 29 -3.79 -12.75 -8.18
CA GLY A 29 -2.38 -12.71 -7.88
C GLY A 29 -2.04 -11.99 -6.58
N GLU A 30 -0.75 -11.86 -6.30
CA GLU A 30 -0.24 -11.20 -5.10
C GLU A 30 -0.02 -9.70 -5.32
N ILE A 31 -0.55 -8.90 -4.41
CA ILE A 31 -0.24 -7.49 -4.25
C ILE A 31 0.76 -7.36 -3.09
N SER A 32 1.95 -6.82 -3.39
CA SER A 32 2.97 -6.48 -2.40
C SER A 32 2.99 -4.97 -2.22
N ILE A 33 2.90 -4.50 -0.97
CA ILE A 33 2.96 -3.10 -0.58
C ILE A 33 4.19 -2.92 0.33
N GLU A 34 5.01 -1.93 0.02
CA GLU A 34 6.20 -1.56 0.79
C GLU A 34 5.99 -0.15 1.34
N ILE A 35 6.18 0.01 2.65
CA ILE A 35 6.03 1.27 3.36
C ILE A 35 7.36 1.57 4.02
N SER A 36 7.87 2.79 3.81
CA SER A 36 9.11 3.24 4.44
C SER A 36 8.94 4.64 5.03
N CYS A 37 9.56 4.86 6.18
CA CYS A 37 9.71 6.15 6.86
C CYS A 37 11.03 6.12 7.64
N ALA A 38 11.53 7.25 8.12
CA ALA A 38 12.78 7.32 8.86
C ALA A 38 12.77 6.36 10.07
N GLY A 39 13.55 5.27 9.98
CA GLY A 39 13.65 4.24 11.02
C GLY A 39 12.52 3.20 11.04
N PHE A 40 11.67 3.14 10.02
CA PHE A 40 10.58 2.18 9.90
C PHE A 40 10.46 1.66 8.46
N GLU A 41 10.50 0.34 8.29
CA GLU A 41 10.28 -0.34 7.01
C GLU A 41 9.34 -1.52 7.24
N GLU A 42 8.26 -1.59 6.47
CA GLU A 42 7.28 -2.66 6.59
C GLU A 42 6.84 -3.14 5.20
N LYS A 43 6.56 -4.44 5.10
CA LYS A 43 6.11 -5.08 3.86
C LYS A 43 4.85 -5.89 4.11
N ILE A 44 3.78 -5.57 3.38
CA ILE A 44 2.48 -6.24 3.48
C ILE A 44 2.19 -6.97 2.18
N ARG A 45 1.69 -8.21 2.26
CA ARG A 45 1.25 -9.01 1.10
C ARG A 45 -0.24 -9.30 1.19
N ILE A 46 -0.94 -9.10 0.09
CA ILE A 46 -2.38 -9.35 -0.05
C ILE A 46 -2.58 -10.27 -1.25
N SER A 47 -3.24 -11.41 -1.05
CA SER A 47 -3.64 -12.30 -2.14
C SER A 47 -5.01 -11.90 -2.68
N VAL A 48 -5.12 -11.79 -4.01
CA VAL A 48 -6.39 -11.64 -4.72
C VAL A 48 -6.75 -13.01 -5.31
N GLU A 49 -7.84 -13.60 -4.80
CA GLU A 49 -8.39 -14.91 -5.16
C GLU A 49 -9.82 -14.83 -5.71
#